data_AF-A0A6L7W8I4-F1
#
_entry.id   AF-A0A6L7W8I4-F1
#
_cell.length_a   1.000
_cell.length_b   1.000
_cell.length_c   1.000
_cell.angle_alpha   90.00
_cell.angle_beta   90.00
_cell.angle_gamma   90.00
#
_symmetry.space_group_name_H-M   'P 1'
#
loop_
_entity.id
_entity.type
_entity.pdbx_description
1 polymer ?
#
loop_
_entity_poly.entity_id
_entity_poly.type
_entity_poly.pdbx_seq_one_letter_code
_entity_poly.pdbx_strand_id
1 'polypeptide(L)'
;MKQHRNNGQTYVDYVSSKFHKCFANIKSNEIYAKKFHLLTGASSYYYSCAYSLPSISKGRTIVKKTRTLPPYLIPIVGLLVLAGVFSNALADCVRLPGTTPPAAPSVTAQQVEDGSATLKDFVLTAADQFKQGSPTPEEALYFGCLIRQEGGHWRSGSTYFVQLLIDGRIFVHTADMALSGRLLNPIIYGSILSALGVPLTVLADLSSPDPATVAEATATLINTLLQEPDAAFDATTPIPGLSPGIPGASGYATAYLSSNFGVPFILLGGFDLNETHVVEEDIDYGDPTITARDVVDRESLKDFVIQAQEFVIEGLKGGDLSAFSKLRIAGRDPNGP
;
A
#
# COMPACT_ATOMS: atom_id res chain seq x y z
N MET A 1 21.79 0.80 43.80
CA MET A 1 22.17 1.86 42.84
C MET A 1 23.27 1.33 41.93
N LYS A 2 22.94 0.94 40.70
CA LYS A 2 23.82 1.00 39.53
C LYS A 2 22.93 0.88 38.28
N GLN A 3 23.12 1.85 37.40
CA GLN A 3 22.27 2.23 36.29
C GLN A 3 22.75 1.49 35.03
N HIS A 4 21.90 0.69 34.40
CA HIS A 4 22.17 0.11 33.07
C HIS A 4 21.67 1.09 31.99
N ARG A 5 22.60 1.63 31.21
CA ARG A 5 22.35 2.47 30.02
C ARG A 5 22.36 1.62 28.75
N ASN A 6 21.39 1.91 27.89
CA ASN A 6 21.25 1.74 26.44
C ASN A 6 22.37 1.02 25.66
N ASN A 7 22.05 -0.18 25.15
CA ASN A 7 22.79 -0.88 24.08
C ASN A 7 22.12 -0.74 22.69
N GLY A 8 20.93 -0.13 22.57
CA GLY A 8 20.20 -0.01 21.29
C GLY A 8 20.69 1.11 20.37
N GLN A 9 21.27 2.18 20.91
CA GLN A 9 21.71 3.33 20.11
C GLN A 9 22.98 3.03 19.29
N THR A 10 23.87 2.20 19.84
CA THR A 10 25.20 1.92 19.27
C THR A 10 25.16 1.05 18.01
N TYR A 11 24.09 0.29 17.78
CA TYR A 11 23.95 -0.57 16.61
C TYR A 11 23.47 0.21 15.38
N VAL A 12 22.58 1.19 15.58
CA VAL A 12 22.08 2.09 14.51
C VAL A 12 23.23 2.97 13.96
N ASP A 13 24.11 3.45 14.83
CA ASP A 13 25.28 4.23 14.43
C ASP A 13 26.32 3.41 13.66
N TYR A 14 26.43 2.11 13.94
CA TYR A 14 27.36 1.19 13.25
C TYR A 14 26.92 0.91 11.80
N VAL A 15 25.62 0.70 11.57
CA VAL A 15 25.05 0.45 10.24
C VAL A 15 25.10 1.72 9.37
N SER A 16 24.82 2.89 9.96
CA SER A 16 24.91 4.19 9.27
C SER A 16 26.36 4.55 8.85
N SER A 17 27.34 4.20 9.69
CA SER A 17 28.78 4.42 9.45
C SER A 17 29.34 3.58 8.28
N LYS A 18 28.87 2.32 8.13
CA LYS A 18 29.26 1.42 7.04
C LYS A 18 28.65 1.84 5.70
N PHE A 19 27.42 2.33 5.70
CA PHE A 19 26.76 2.86 4.50
C PHE A 19 27.47 4.09 3.91
N HIS A 20 27.97 5.00 4.75
CA HIS A 20 28.70 6.18 4.28
C HIS A 20 30.09 5.87 3.68
N LYS A 21 30.78 4.84 4.18
CA LYS A 21 32.12 4.46 3.68
C LYS A 21 32.09 3.81 2.29
N CYS A 22 31.00 3.14 1.91
CA CYS A 22 30.83 2.62 0.54
C CYS A 22 30.71 3.74 -0.51
N PHE A 23 30.16 4.90 -0.16
CA PHE A 23 29.98 6.02 -1.11
C PHE A 23 31.25 6.86 -1.36
N ALA A 24 32.24 6.82 -0.45
CA ALA A 24 33.45 7.62 -0.59
C ALA A 24 34.43 7.09 -1.67
N ASN A 25 34.36 5.80 -2.02
CA ASN A 25 35.32 5.16 -2.94
C ASN A 25 34.92 5.18 -4.42
N ILE A 26 33.78 5.79 -4.78
CA ILE A 26 33.30 5.85 -6.18
C ILE A 26 33.84 7.09 -6.93
N LYS A 27 34.53 8.01 -6.26
CA LYS A 27 35.02 9.27 -6.86
C LYS A 27 36.35 9.19 -7.62
N SER A 28 37.01 8.04 -7.75
CA SER A 28 38.28 7.92 -8.47
C SER A 28 38.20 6.98 -9.66
N ASN A 29 37.70 7.46 -10.80
CA ASN A 29 38.12 7.02 -12.15
C ASN A 29 37.47 7.94 -13.21
N GLU A 30 38.12 9.08 -13.45
CA GLU A 30 37.80 10.07 -14.48
C GLU A 30 38.29 9.62 -15.87
N ILE A 31 37.55 8.80 -16.63
CA ILE A 31 37.80 8.70 -18.09
C ILE A 31 36.50 8.43 -18.89
N TYR A 32 35.37 9.09 -18.64
CA TYR A 32 34.25 9.15 -19.61
C TYR A 32 33.40 10.44 -19.54
N ALA A 33 33.87 11.48 -18.85
CA ALA A 33 33.18 12.76 -18.73
C ALA A 33 33.48 13.66 -19.94
N LYS A 34 32.70 13.56 -21.03
CA LYS A 34 32.56 14.71 -21.96
C LYS A 34 31.30 14.77 -22.83
N LYS A 35 30.26 13.98 -22.56
CA LYS A 35 29.01 14.10 -23.32
C LYS A 35 27.74 13.79 -22.54
N PHE A 36 27.58 14.33 -21.34
CA PHE A 36 26.28 14.45 -20.66
C PHE A 36 26.39 15.54 -19.59
N HIS A 37 26.16 16.79 -20.00
CA HIS A 37 26.00 17.92 -19.09
C HIS A 37 24.63 18.54 -19.38
N LEU A 38 23.61 17.96 -18.75
CA LEU A 38 22.29 18.51 -18.44
C LEU A 38 21.49 17.34 -17.84
N LEU A 39 20.84 17.57 -16.69
CA LEU A 39 20.12 16.63 -15.80
C LEU A 39 20.93 16.16 -14.58
N THR A 40 20.95 16.98 -13.53
CA THR A 40 21.16 16.51 -12.15
C THR A 40 20.32 17.35 -11.20
N GLY A 41 19.47 16.70 -10.40
CA GLY A 41 18.79 17.37 -9.29
C GLY A 41 17.58 16.64 -8.71
N ALA A 42 17.70 15.35 -8.35
CA ALA A 42 16.94 14.74 -7.24
C ALA A 42 17.39 13.28 -7.05
N SER A 43 17.97 13.00 -5.89
CA SER A 43 18.35 11.66 -5.44
C SER A 43 17.12 10.87 -4.98
N SER A 44 16.90 9.71 -5.59
CA SER A 44 16.43 8.47 -4.94
C SER A 44 16.62 7.33 -5.94
N TYR A 45 17.46 6.37 -5.57
CA TYR A 45 17.98 5.32 -6.44
C TYR A 45 16.98 4.17 -6.58
N TYR A 46 16.57 3.84 -7.81
CA TYR A 46 16.14 2.50 -8.18
C TYR A 46 16.95 2.06 -9.41
N TYR A 47 17.76 1.03 -9.24
CA TYR A 47 18.54 0.42 -10.32
C TYR A 47 17.61 -0.45 -11.18
N SER A 48 17.41 -0.06 -12.45
CA SER A 48 17.02 -0.98 -13.52
C SER A 48 18.22 -1.14 -14.45
N CYS A 49 18.87 -2.30 -14.43
CA CYS A 49 19.83 -2.69 -15.45
C CYS A 49 19.05 -3.10 -16.70
N ALA A 50 18.85 -2.17 -17.63
CA ALA A 50 18.36 -2.47 -18.97
C ALA A 50 19.44 -3.21 -19.77
N TYR A 51 19.14 -4.45 -20.20
CA TYR A 51 19.89 -5.12 -21.25
C TYR A 51 19.52 -4.50 -22.61
N SER A 52 20.49 -3.89 -23.29
CA SER A 52 20.36 -3.44 -24.69
C SER A 52 20.31 -4.63 -25.64
N LEU A 53 19.26 -4.73 -26.46
CA LEU A 53 19.25 -5.52 -27.69
C LEU A 53 19.50 -4.60 -28.90
N PRO A 54 20.25 -5.03 -29.94
CA PRO A 54 20.58 -4.16 -31.08
C PRO A 54 19.35 -3.91 -31.98
N SER A 55 19.22 -2.67 -32.43
CA SER A 55 18.22 -2.25 -33.41
C SER A 55 18.54 -2.78 -34.81
N ILE A 56 17.54 -3.34 -35.49
CA ILE A 56 17.52 -3.46 -36.95
C ILE A 56 16.39 -2.58 -37.45
N SER A 57 16.77 -1.52 -38.16
CA SER A 57 15.85 -0.61 -38.83
C SER A 57 15.27 -1.24 -40.10
N LYS A 58 13.98 -1.06 -40.33
CA LYS A 58 13.40 -0.89 -41.67
C LYS A 58 11.99 -0.31 -41.55
N GLY A 59 11.76 0.80 -42.26
CA GLY A 59 10.59 1.63 -42.14
C GLY A 59 9.29 0.97 -42.60
N ARG A 60 8.19 1.36 -41.95
CA ARG A 60 6.84 1.29 -42.53
C ARG A 60 5.86 2.20 -41.79
N THR A 61 4.98 2.78 -42.59
CA THR A 61 3.91 3.76 -42.39
C THR A 61 3.11 3.59 -41.09
N ILE A 62 2.88 4.71 -40.36
CA ILE A 62 2.06 4.75 -39.14
C ILE A 62 0.58 4.75 -39.52
N VAL A 63 -0.09 3.62 -39.32
CA VAL A 63 -1.55 3.55 -39.17
C VAL A 63 -1.85 3.67 -37.68
N LYS A 64 -2.60 4.70 -37.26
CA LYS A 64 -3.09 4.84 -35.88
C LYS A 64 -4.07 3.69 -35.58
N LYS A 65 -3.55 2.63 -34.98
CA LYS A 65 -4.36 1.54 -34.40
C LYS A 65 -4.45 1.80 -32.90
N THR A 66 -5.64 2.13 -32.42
CA THR A 66 -5.96 2.21 -30.99
C THR A 66 -5.63 0.84 -30.39
N ARG A 67 -4.51 0.75 -29.65
CA ARG A 67 -4.10 -0.46 -28.96
C ARG A 67 -4.72 -0.45 -27.57
N THR A 68 -5.73 -1.27 -27.37
CA THR A 68 -6.10 -1.78 -26.05
C THR A 68 -4.86 -2.43 -25.43
N LEU A 69 -4.50 -2.01 -24.22
CA LEU A 69 -3.39 -2.57 -23.48
C LEU A 69 -3.69 -4.03 -23.14
N PRO A 70 -2.75 -4.97 -23.36
CA PRO A 70 -2.96 -6.35 -22.99
C PRO A 70 -2.98 -6.56 -21.46
N PRO A 71 -3.69 -7.59 -20.96
CA PRO A 71 -3.99 -7.81 -19.53
C PRO A 71 -2.76 -8.02 -18.62
N TYR A 72 -1.58 -8.27 -19.19
CA TYR A 72 -0.32 -8.48 -18.47
C TYR A 72 0.45 -7.20 -18.12
N LEU A 73 -0.03 -6.01 -18.50
CA LEU A 73 0.54 -4.72 -18.07
C LEU A 73 -0.08 -4.17 -16.77
N ILE A 74 -1.27 -4.64 -16.39
CA ILE A 74 -1.93 -4.36 -15.11
C ILE A 74 -1.04 -4.74 -13.90
N PRO A 75 -0.37 -5.91 -13.85
CA PRO A 75 0.50 -6.24 -12.72
C PRO A 75 1.76 -5.37 -12.61
N ILE A 76 2.27 -4.79 -13.71
CA ILE A 76 3.46 -3.93 -13.69
C ILE A 76 3.15 -2.53 -13.14
N VAL A 77 1.99 -1.96 -13.51
CA VAL A 77 1.51 -0.71 -12.90
C VAL A 77 1.21 -0.92 -11.42
N GLY A 78 0.58 -2.04 -11.04
CA GLY A 78 0.36 -2.41 -9.64
C GLY A 78 1.67 -2.49 -8.81
N LEU A 79 2.76 -3.00 -9.39
CA LEU A 79 4.06 -3.13 -8.74
C LEU A 79 4.74 -1.77 -8.46
N LEU A 80 4.63 -0.83 -9.39
CA LEU A 80 5.17 0.53 -9.24
C LEU A 80 4.33 1.40 -8.30
N VAL A 81 3.01 1.23 -8.29
CA VAL A 81 2.11 1.84 -7.29
C VAL A 81 2.47 1.33 -5.89
N LEU A 82 2.77 0.03 -5.76
CA LEU A 82 3.27 -0.55 -4.51
C LEU A 82 4.51 0.19 -4.01
N ALA A 83 5.54 0.35 -4.84
CA ALA A 83 6.82 0.94 -4.47
C ALA A 83 6.71 2.37 -3.89
N GLY A 84 5.82 3.23 -4.39
CA GLY A 84 5.61 4.55 -3.78
C GLY A 84 4.55 4.62 -2.70
N VAL A 85 3.67 3.63 -2.61
CA VAL A 85 2.86 3.45 -1.41
C VAL A 85 3.76 3.15 -0.20
N PHE A 86 4.93 2.53 -0.39
CA PHE A 86 5.90 2.25 0.69
C PHE A 86 6.84 3.41 1.08
N SER A 87 6.76 4.57 0.42
CA SER A 87 7.60 5.71 0.78
C SER A 87 6.95 6.54 1.89
N ASN A 88 7.71 6.85 2.95
CA ASN A 88 7.30 7.83 3.96
C ASN A 88 6.87 9.14 3.30
N ALA A 89 5.89 9.85 3.88
CA ALA A 89 5.50 11.16 3.40
C ALA A 89 6.75 12.04 3.25
N LEU A 90 7.05 12.45 2.01
CA LEU A 90 8.06 13.45 1.77
C LEU A 90 7.58 14.77 2.39
N ALA A 91 8.50 15.57 2.94
CA ALA A 91 8.17 16.87 3.52
C ALA A 91 7.39 17.76 2.54
N ASP A 92 7.67 17.60 1.24
CA ASP A 92 6.89 18.14 0.14
C ASP A 92 6.61 17.04 -0.89
N CYS A 93 5.36 16.93 -1.32
CA CYS A 93 5.01 16.06 -2.43
C CYS A 93 5.54 16.65 -3.74
N VAL A 94 6.66 16.10 -4.22
CA VAL A 94 7.29 16.54 -5.46
C VAL A 94 6.55 15.95 -6.65
N ARG A 95 5.95 16.82 -7.45
CA ARG A 95 5.33 16.46 -8.72
C ARG A 95 6.40 16.23 -9.79
N LEU A 96 6.33 15.11 -10.49
CA LEU A 96 7.22 14.83 -11.62
C LEU A 96 6.82 15.67 -12.86
N PRO A 97 7.78 16.16 -13.67
CA PRO A 97 7.48 16.91 -14.88
C PRO A 97 6.57 16.12 -15.84
N GLY A 98 5.53 16.77 -16.36
CA GLY A 98 4.60 16.17 -17.33
C GLY A 98 3.43 15.38 -16.74
N THR A 99 3.35 15.21 -15.42
CA THR A 99 2.17 14.66 -14.72
C THR A 99 1.09 15.72 -14.58
N THR A 100 -0.20 15.38 -14.50
CA THR A 100 -1.27 16.34 -14.18
C THR A 100 -1.60 16.24 -12.68
N PRO A 101 -1.76 17.37 -11.95
CA PRO A 101 -2.16 17.27 -10.56
C PRO A 101 -3.60 16.75 -10.50
N PRO A 102 -3.94 15.94 -9.48
CA PRO A 102 -5.33 15.52 -9.28
C PRO A 102 -6.18 16.77 -9.03
N ALA A 103 -7.46 16.68 -9.40
CA ALA A 103 -8.41 17.75 -9.10
C ALA A 103 -8.49 17.95 -7.57
N ALA A 104 -8.64 19.19 -7.14
CA ALA A 104 -8.94 19.47 -5.74
C ALA A 104 -10.28 18.80 -5.37
N PRO A 105 -10.38 18.16 -4.20
CA PRO A 105 -11.63 17.53 -3.80
C PRO A 105 -12.69 18.56 -3.43
N SER A 106 -13.95 18.19 -3.60
CA SER A 106 -15.12 18.98 -3.16
C SER A 106 -15.21 19.10 -1.64
N VAL A 107 -14.71 18.11 -0.91
CA VAL A 107 -14.67 18.09 0.56
C VAL A 107 -13.27 17.69 1.00
N THR A 108 -12.72 18.44 1.94
CA THR A 108 -11.39 18.24 2.53
C THR A 108 -11.50 17.72 3.96
N ALA A 109 -10.42 17.10 4.45
CA ALA A 109 -10.31 16.66 5.85
C ALA A 109 -10.50 17.83 6.82
N GLN A 110 -9.90 18.99 6.52
CA GLN A 110 -10.04 20.18 7.37
C GLN A 110 -11.49 20.66 7.48
N GLN A 111 -12.27 20.61 6.39
CA GLN A 111 -13.67 21.00 6.44
C GLN A 111 -14.51 20.10 7.35
N VAL A 112 -14.16 18.82 7.49
CA VAL A 112 -14.80 17.89 8.43
C VAL A 112 -14.40 18.21 9.86
N GLU A 113 -13.11 18.44 10.13
CA GLU A 113 -12.61 18.86 11.46
C GLU A 113 -13.24 20.18 11.91
N ASP A 114 -13.46 21.13 10.98
CA ASP A 114 -14.12 22.40 11.24
C ASP A 114 -15.66 22.28 11.37
N GLY A 115 -16.24 21.10 11.13
CA GLY A 115 -17.68 20.85 11.16
C GLY A 115 -18.47 21.48 10.01
N SER A 116 -17.77 21.97 8.98
CA SER A 116 -18.38 22.60 7.79
C SER A 116 -18.76 21.60 6.68
N ALA A 117 -18.33 20.35 6.81
CA ALA A 117 -18.69 19.22 5.97
C ALA A 117 -18.88 17.95 6.79
N THR A 118 -19.57 16.95 6.24
CA THR A 118 -19.79 15.67 6.91
C THR A 118 -18.69 14.66 6.57
N LEU A 119 -18.45 13.71 7.48
CA LEU A 119 -17.54 12.59 7.23
C LEU A 119 -17.98 11.74 6.04
N LYS A 120 -19.30 11.58 5.85
CA LYS A 120 -19.88 10.92 4.68
C LYS A 120 -19.41 11.58 3.39
N ASP A 121 -19.59 12.90 3.26
CA ASP A 121 -19.26 13.61 2.03
C ASP A 121 -17.76 13.56 1.73
N PHE A 122 -16.93 13.61 2.77
CA PHE A 122 -15.48 13.43 2.64
C PHE A 122 -15.10 12.04 2.11
N VAL A 123 -15.64 10.97 2.70
CA VAL A 123 -15.35 9.59 2.30
C VAL A 123 -15.85 9.30 0.89
N LEU A 124 -17.05 9.77 0.52
CA LEU A 124 -17.58 9.60 -0.84
C LEU A 124 -16.76 10.41 -1.88
N THR A 125 -16.35 11.63 -1.53
CA THR A 125 -15.45 12.43 -2.40
C THR A 125 -14.12 11.71 -2.63
N ALA A 126 -13.55 11.08 -1.59
CA ALA A 126 -12.34 10.29 -1.72
C ALA A 126 -12.55 9.03 -2.56
N ALA A 127 -13.66 8.31 -2.35
CA ALA A 127 -13.99 7.11 -3.13
C ALA A 127 -14.10 7.41 -4.63
N ASP A 128 -14.74 8.52 -5.01
CA ASP A 128 -14.81 8.96 -6.41
C ASP A 128 -13.43 9.22 -7.02
N GLN A 129 -12.50 9.82 -6.26
CA GLN A 129 -11.12 10.04 -6.71
C GLN A 129 -10.37 8.70 -6.87
N PHE A 130 -10.49 7.79 -5.90
CA PHE A 130 -9.85 6.47 -5.99
C PHE A 130 -10.41 5.60 -7.11
N LYS A 131 -11.71 5.73 -7.39
CA LYS A 131 -12.38 5.04 -8.49
C LYS A 131 -11.88 5.53 -9.85
N GLN A 132 -11.68 6.85 -10.03
CA GLN A 132 -11.09 7.40 -11.25
C GLN A 132 -9.66 6.91 -11.47
N GLY A 133 -8.93 6.66 -10.37
CA GLY A 133 -7.58 6.13 -10.41
C GLY A 133 -6.56 7.14 -10.93
N SER A 134 -5.38 6.65 -11.30
CA SER A 134 -4.31 7.48 -11.84
C SER A 134 -3.89 6.93 -13.19
N PRO A 135 -3.94 7.73 -14.27
CA PRO A 135 -3.60 7.24 -15.62
C PRO A 135 -2.17 6.74 -15.75
N THR A 136 -1.25 7.27 -14.94
CA THR A 136 0.17 6.93 -14.96
C THR A 136 0.69 6.52 -13.59
N PRO A 137 1.73 5.67 -13.52
CA PRO A 137 2.40 5.36 -12.26
C PRO A 137 2.89 6.62 -11.54
N GLU A 138 3.46 7.59 -12.27
CA GLU A 138 3.97 8.84 -11.72
C GLU A 138 2.88 9.66 -11.02
N GLU A 139 1.67 9.71 -11.60
CA GLU A 139 0.52 10.36 -10.98
C GLU A 139 0.02 9.58 -9.76
N ALA A 140 0.06 8.24 -9.79
CA ALA A 140 -0.31 7.42 -8.65
C ALA A 140 0.65 7.61 -7.46
N LEU A 141 1.96 7.70 -7.73
CA LEU A 141 2.99 8.00 -6.74
C LEU A 141 2.75 9.39 -6.11
N TYR A 142 2.47 10.39 -6.96
CA TYR A 142 2.20 11.75 -6.51
C TYR A 142 0.93 11.82 -5.66
N PHE A 143 -0.17 11.21 -6.11
CA PHE A 143 -1.42 11.15 -5.34
C PHE A 143 -1.22 10.41 -4.02
N GLY A 144 -0.49 9.29 -4.02
CA GLY A 144 -0.08 8.57 -2.82
C GLY A 144 0.66 9.46 -1.82
N CYS A 145 1.49 10.39 -2.27
CA CYS A 145 2.10 11.36 -1.37
C CYS A 145 1.06 12.35 -0.82
N LEU A 146 0.25 12.96 -1.69
CA LEU A 146 -0.73 13.99 -1.31
C LEU A 146 -1.70 13.51 -0.23
N ILE A 147 -2.13 12.26 -0.31
CA ILE A 147 -3.09 11.70 0.64
C ILE A 147 -2.53 11.48 2.05
N ARG A 148 -1.20 11.49 2.19
CA ARG A 148 -0.48 11.32 3.46
C ARG A 148 -0.01 12.63 4.08
N GLN A 149 -0.11 13.73 3.33
CA GLN A 149 0.37 15.04 3.75
C GLN A 149 -0.53 15.63 4.83
N GLU A 150 -0.02 15.75 6.05
CA GLU A 150 -0.70 16.42 7.16
C GLU A 150 -0.99 17.89 6.80
N GLY A 151 -2.21 18.35 7.09
CA GLY A 151 -2.70 19.67 6.69
C GLY A 151 -3.04 19.79 5.19
N GLY A 152 -2.93 18.70 4.44
CA GLY A 152 -3.37 18.61 3.05
C GLY A 152 -4.88 18.42 2.92
N HIS A 153 -5.37 18.29 1.69
CA HIS A 153 -6.80 18.09 1.43
C HIS A 153 -7.38 16.81 2.03
N TRP A 154 -6.55 15.79 2.22
CA TRP A 154 -6.96 14.43 2.53
C TRP A 154 -6.64 13.98 3.96
N ARG A 155 -5.92 14.81 4.71
CA ARG A 155 -5.48 14.49 6.05
C ARG A 155 -5.37 15.75 6.90
N SER A 156 -6.12 15.77 7.99
CA SER A 156 -6.02 16.77 9.05
C SER A 156 -6.41 16.11 10.38
N GLY A 157 -5.51 16.08 11.35
CA GLY A 157 -5.78 15.49 12.66
C GLY A 157 -6.24 14.03 12.56
N SER A 158 -7.40 13.72 13.13
CA SER A 158 -8.04 12.39 13.08
C SER A 158 -8.86 12.12 11.81
N THR A 159 -9.07 13.15 10.97
CA THR A 159 -9.75 12.99 9.69
C THR A 159 -8.74 12.63 8.62
N TYR A 160 -8.68 11.35 8.35
CA TYR A 160 -7.94 10.75 7.24
C TYR A 160 -8.67 9.48 6.80
N PHE A 161 -8.10 8.73 5.86
CA PHE A 161 -8.70 7.50 5.38
C PHE A 161 -7.77 6.29 5.45
N VAL A 162 -8.41 5.13 5.51
CA VAL A 162 -7.78 3.82 5.47
C VAL A 162 -8.43 3.02 4.35
N GLN A 163 -7.63 2.40 3.49
CA GLN A 163 -8.14 1.43 2.50
C GLN A 163 -7.93 0.02 3.02
N LEU A 164 -8.96 -0.80 2.92
CA LEU A 164 -8.91 -2.23 3.20
C LEU A 164 -9.08 -3.04 1.92
N LEU A 165 -8.38 -4.16 1.88
CA LEU A 165 -8.71 -5.28 1.01
C LEU A 165 -9.96 -6.01 1.55
N ILE A 166 -10.59 -6.82 0.69
CA ILE A 166 -11.77 -7.63 1.04
C ILE A 166 -11.46 -8.77 2.02
N ASP A 167 -10.20 -9.02 2.33
CA ASP A 167 -9.77 -9.96 3.37
C ASP A 167 -9.60 -9.27 4.74
N GLY A 168 -9.94 -7.98 4.85
CA GLY A 168 -9.84 -7.19 6.07
C GLY A 168 -8.45 -6.62 6.35
N ARG A 169 -7.50 -6.77 5.43
CA ARG A 169 -6.16 -6.20 5.61
C ARG A 169 -6.08 -4.76 5.16
N ILE A 170 -5.26 -4.00 5.86
CA ILE A 170 -5.02 -2.59 5.58
C ILE A 170 -4.14 -2.48 4.33
N PHE A 171 -4.71 -2.03 3.22
CA PHE A 171 -3.96 -1.77 2.00
C PHE A 171 -3.20 -0.45 2.07
N VAL A 172 -3.83 0.62 2.57
CA VAL A 172 -3.19 1.92 2.75
C VAL A 172 -3.69 2.51 4.06
N HIS A 173 -2.75 2.92 4.90
CA HIS A 173 -3.01 3.77 6.03
C HIS A 173 -2.33 5.12 5.79
N THR A 174 -3.09 6.20 5.70
CA THR A 174 -2.50 7.49 5.30
C THR A 174 -1.76 8.20 6.42
N ALA A 175 -2.10 7.93 7.68
CA ALA A 175 -1.42 8.51 8.83
C ALA A 175 -0.15 7.75 9.26
N ASP A 176 -0.23 6.43 9.45
CA ASP A 176 0.86 5.55 9.86
C ASP A 176 1.03 4.34 8.91
N MET A 177 2.07 4.37 8.10
CA MET A 177 2.34 3.31 7.12
C MET A 177 2.73 1.96 7.76
N ALA A 178 3.19 1.93 9.02
CA ALA A 178 3.57 0.70 9.71
C ALA A 178 2.37 -0.25 9.96
N LEU A 179 1.16 0.31 9.96
CA LEU A 179 -0.09 -0.43 10.07
C LEU A 179 -0.51 -1.06 8.73
N SER A 180 0.07 -0.64 7.61
CA SER A 180 -0.27 -1.25 6.32
C SER A 180 0.16 -2.71 6.24
N GLY A 181 -0.69 -3.57 5.68
CA GLY A 181 -0.52 -5.02 5.58
C GLY A 181 -1.10 -5.79 6.77
N ARG A 182 -1.34 -5.10 7.91
CA ARG A 182 -1.93 -5.73 9.09
C ARG A 182 -3.38 -6.12 8.86
N LEU A 183 -3.75 -7.23 9.46
CA LEU A 183 -5.14 -7.66 9.53
C LEU A 183 -5.88 -6.89 10.62
N LEU A 184 -7.02 -6.32 10.25
CA LEU A 184 -7.89 -5.62 11.19
C LEU A 184 -8.51 -6.61 12.18
N ASN A 185 -8.79 -6.16 13.40
CA ASN A 185 -9.52 -6.95 14.38
C ASN A 185 -10.84 -7.47 13.76
N PRO A 186 -11.12 -8.81 13.82
CA PRO A 186 -12.29 -9.41 13.18
C PRO A 186 -13.63 -8.82 13.63
N ILE A 187 -13.72 -8.33 14.86
CA ILE A 187 -14.94 -7.68 15.37
C ILE A 187 -15.17 -6.34 14.65
N ILE A 188 -14.11 -5.53 14.49
CA ILE A 188 -14.21 -4.26 13.76
C ILE A 188 -14.55 -4.54 12.30
N TYR A 189 -13.85 -5.50 11.68
CA TYR A 189 -14.08 -5.84 10.28
C TYR A 189 -15.50 -6.37 10.03
N GLY A 190 -16.00 -7.24 10.91
CA GLY A 190 -17.37 -7.73 10.88
C GLY A 190 -18.41 -6.60 11.00
N SER A 191 -18.18 -5.63 11.90
CA SER A 191 -19.05 -4.44 12.02
C SER A 191 -19.05 -3.59 10.75
N ILE A 192 -17.90 -3.40 10.10
CA ILE A 192 -17.80 -2.69 8.82
C ILE A 192 -18.60 -3.42 7.74
N LEU A 193 -18.36 -4.72 7.55
CA LEU A 193 -19.05 -5.49 6.53
C LEU A 193 -20.56 -5.56 6.77
N SER A 194 -20.99 -5.74 8.02
CA SER A 194 -22.40 -5.70 8.38
C SER A 194 -23.03 -4.34 8.08
N ALA A 195 -22.33 -3.23 8.35
CA ALA A 195 -22.81 -1.88 8.01
C ALA A 195 -22.95 -1.68 6.50
N LEU A 196 -22.05 -2.27 5.71
CA LEU A 196 -22.10 -2.30 4.24
C LEU A 196 -23.14 -3.29 3.69
N GLY A 197 -23.97 -3.91 4.53
CA GLY A 197 -25.06 -4.78 4.12
C GLY A 197 -24.65 -6.23 3.81
N VAL A 198 -23.45 -6.65 4.20
CA VAL A 198 -23.04 -8.06 4.11
C VAL A 198 -23.81 -8.88 5.15
N PRO A 199 -24.55 -9.92 4.75
CA PRO A 199 -25.32 -10.74 5.68
C PRO A 199 -24.43 -11.44 6.71
N LEU A 200 -24.92 -11.57 7.95
CA LEU A 200 -24.20 -12.29 9.02
C LEU A 200 -23.87 -13.75 8.67
N THR A 201 -24.70 -14.40 7.84
CA THR A 201 -24.43 -15.76 7.35
C THR A 201 -23.16 -15.79 6.49
N VAL A 202 -23.01 -14.81 5.60
CA VAL A 202 -21.80 -14.66 4.76
C VAL A 202 -20.57 -14.43 5.65
N LEU A 203 -20.69 -13.62 6.70
CA LEU A 203 -19.58 -13.39 7.64
C LEU A 203 -19.16 -14.66 8.38
N ALA A 204 -20.12 -15.48 8.80
CA ALA A 204 -19.84 -16.78 9.41
C ALA A 204 -19.15 -17.73 8.41
N ASP A 205 -19.65 -17.76 7.18
CA ASP A 205 -19.15 -18.63 6.11
C ASP A 205 -17.74 -18.25 5.62
N LEU A 206 -17.35 -16.98 5.71
CA LEU A 206 -15.97 -16.54 5.45
C LEU A 206 -14.95 -17.15 6.42
N SER A 207 -15.38 -17.59 7.60
CA SER A 207 -14.55 -18.28 8.59
C SER A 207 -14.69 -19.81 8.54
N SER A 208 -15.40 -20.35 7.55
CA SER A 208 -15.64 -21.78 7.41
C SER A 208 -14.34 -22.54 7.12
N PRO A 209 -14.15 -23.76 7.69
CA PRO A 209 -13.05 -24.64 7.29
C PRO A 209 -13.24 -25.25 5.90
N ASP A 210 -14.44 -25.16 5.30
CA ASP A 210 -14.73 -25.67 3.96
C ASP A 210 -14.39 -24.61 2.88
N PRO A 211 -13.41 -24.87 1.99
CA PRO A 211 -13.04 -23.93 0.94
C PRO A 211 -14.18 -23.60 -0.03
N ALA A 212 -15.13 -24.52 -0.25
CA ALA A 212 -16.27 -24.28 -1.13
C ALA A 212 -17.22 -23.23 -0.52
N THR A 213 -17.51 -23.36 0.77
CA THR A 213 -18.29 -22.38 1.54
C THR A 213 -17.62 -21.01 1.53
N VAL A 214 -16.30 -20.96 1.77
CA VAL A 214 -15.54 -19.69 1.75
C VAL A 214 -15.59 -19.03 0.37
N ALA A 215 -15.48 -19.81 -0.71
CA ALA A 215 -15.54 -19.29 -2.07
C ALA A 215 -16.92 -18.68 -2.41
N GLU A 216 -18.01 -19.35 -2.02
CA GLU A 216 -19.38 -18.83 -2.21
C GLU A 216 -19.64 -17.57 -1.38
N ALA A 217 -19.18 -17.56 -0.13
CA ALA A 217 -19.26 -16.40 0.75
C ALA A 217 -18.47 -15.22 0.20
N THR A 218 -17.26 -15.47 -0.32
CA THR A 218 -16.40 -14.46 -0.95
C THR A 218 -17.03 -13.89 -2.22
N ALA A 219 -17.65 -14.73 -3.06
CA ALA A 219 -18.38 -14.27 -4.24
C ALA A 219 -19.57 -13.37 -3.85
N THR A 220 -20.30 -13.74 -2.80
CA THR A 220 -21.41 -12.93 -2.28
C THR A 220 -20.92 -11.60 -1.71
N LEU A 221 -19.84 -11.61 -0.92
CA LEU A 221 -19.18 -10.40 -0.43
C LEU A 221 -18.80 -9.47 -1.58
N ILE A 222 -18.11 -9.98 -2.60
CA ILE A 222 -17.71 -9.20 -3.78
C ILE A 222 -18.93 -8.59 -4.47
N ASN A 223 -19.99 -9.38 -4.69
CA ASN A 223 -21.21 -8.88 -5.33
C ASN A 223 -21.88 -7.75 -4.54
N THR A 224 -21.89 -7.84 -3.21
CA THR A 224 -22.38 -6.76 -2.33
C THR A 224 -21.51 -5.51 -2.45
N LEU A 225 -20.18 -5.65 -2.38
CA LEU A 225 -19.26 -4.51 -2.46
C LEU A 225 -19.27 -3.85 -3.85
N LEU A 226 -19.56 -4.60 -4.91
CA LEU A 226 -19.73 -4.07 -6.27
C LEU A 226 -20.99 -3.19 -6.42
N GLN A 227 -21.93 -3.22 -5.47
CA GLN A 227 -23.01 -2.24 -5.40
C GLN A 227 -22.56 -0.91 -4.80
N GLU A 228 -21.28 -0.79 -4.43
CA GLU A 228 -20.67 0.39 -3.82
C GLU A 228 -21.46 0.93 -2.61
N PRO A 229 -21.86 0.06 -1.65
CA PRO A 229 -22.59 0.49 -0.46
C PRO A 229 -21.76 1.49 0.36
N ASP A 230 -22.45 2.32 1.13
CA ASP A 230 -21.86 3.25 2.08
C ASP A 230 -22.68 3.31 3.38
N ALA A 231 -22.00 3.34 4.52
CA ALA A 231 -22.64 3.39 5.82
C ALA A 231 -21.67 3.86 6.92
N ALA A 232 -22.24 4.43 7.97
CA ALA A 232 -21.52 4.55 9.25
C ALA A 232 -21.42 3.18 9.91
N PHE A 233 -20.30 2.90 10.57
CA PHE A 233 -20.10 1.69 11.38
C PHE A 233 -19.71 2.07 12.81
N ASP A 234 -20.11 1.23 13.77
CA ASP A 234 -19.76 1.36 15.18
C ASP A 234 -19.46 -0.03 15.78
N ALA A 235 -18.22 -0.25 16.17
CA ALA A 235 -17.78 -1.40 16.95
C ALA A 235 -17.39 -1.02 18.39
N THR A 236 -17.63 0.23 18.80
CA THR A 236 -17.32 0.72 20.15
C THR A 236 -18.31 0.22 21.20
N THR A 237 -19.58 0.05 20.80
CA THR A 237 -20.65 -0.37 21.69
C THR A 237 -20.55 -1.88 22.00
N PRO A 238 -20.35 -2.27 23.27
CA PRO A 238 -20.36 -3.68 23.65
C PRO A 238 -21.74 -4.30 23.39
N ILE A 239 -21.75 -5.51 22.84
CA ILE A 239 -22.97 -6.31 22.71
C ILE A 239 -22.85 -7.46 23.72
N PRO A 240 -23.69 -7.47 24.78
CA PRO A 240 -23.61 -8.50 25.83
C PRO A 240 -23.63 -9.91 25.25
N GLY A 241 -22.59 -10.70 25.54
CA GLY A 241 -22.44 -12.08 25.08
C GLY A 241 -21.97 -12.25 23.63
N LEU A 242 -21.70 -11.16 22.89
CA LEU A 242 -21.27 -11.22 21.49
C LEU A 242 -19.97 -10.45 21.21
N SER A 243 -19.83 -9.23 21.74
CA SER A 243 -18.66 -8.38 21.49
C SER A 243 -18.33 -7.49 22.69
N PRO A 244 -17.06 -7.37 23.10
CA PRO A 244 -16.66 -6.54 24.23
C PRO A 244 -16.72 -5.03 23.94
N GLY A 245 -16.94 -4.61 22.69
CA GLY A 245 -16.76 -3.22 22.26
C GLY A 245 -15.27 -2.86 22.16
N ILE A 246 -14.90 -2.16 21.09
CA ILE A 246 -13.52 -1.76 20.84
C ILE A 246 -13.46 -0.22 20.82
N PRO A 247 -12.82 0.40 21.83
CA PRO A 247 -12.76 1.86 21.94
C PRO A 247 -12.22 2.50 20.66
N GLY A 248 -12.87 3.56 20.17
CA GLY A 248 -12.43 4.29 18.97
C GLY A 248 -12.72 3.59 17.63
N ALA A 249 -13.27 2.36 17.63
CA ALA A 249 -13.59 1.61 16.43
C ALA A 249 -14.93 2.00 15.79
N SER A 250 -15.06 3.27 15.39
CA SER A 250 -16.22 3.80 14.67
C SER A 250 -15.78 4.71 13.53
N GLY A 251 -16.61 4.88 12.52
CA GLY A 251 -16.33 5.78 11.41
C GLY A 251 -17.34 5.67 10.29
N TYR A 252 -16.93 6.08 9.09
CA TYR A 252 -17.72 5.93 7.87
C TYR A 252 -17.00 5.01 6.89
N ALA A 253 -17.73 4.10 6.26
CA ALA A 253 -17.21 3.15 5.30
C ALA A 253 -17.95 3.27 3.96
N THR A 254 -17.24 3.05 2.87
CA THR A 254 -17.81 2.84 1.54
C THR A 254 -16.99 1.83 0.76
N ALA A 255 -17.60 1.13 -0.19
CA ALA A 255 -16.90 0.28 -1.12
C ALA A 255 -16.77 0.96 -2.49
N TYR A 256 -15.66 0.72 -3.19
CA TYR A 256 -15.48 1.17 -4.57
C TYR A 256 -14.70 0.15 -5.39
N LEU A 257 -14.99 0.07 -6.69
CA LEU A 257 -14.17 -0.71 -7.62
C LEU A 257 -12.96 0.12 -8.07
N SER A 258 -11.75 -0.32 -7.75
CA SER A 258 -10.54 0.38 -8.19
C SER A 258 -10.29 0.18 -9.67
N SER A 259 -10.21 1.27 -10.45
CA SER A 259 -9.81 1.20 -11.86
C SER A 259 -8.37 0.73 -12.07
N ASN A 260 -7.48 0.98 -11.10
CA ASN A 260 -6.07 0.59 -11.20
C ASN A 260 -5.86 -0.91 -10.96
N PHE A 261 -6.66 -1.53 -10.08
CA PHE A 261 -6.47 -2.92 -9.65
C PHE A 261 -7.57 -3.88 -10.13
N GLY A 262 -8.73 -3.37 -10.57
CA GLY A 262 -9.85 -4.20 -11.02
C GLY A 262 -10.52 -5.02 -9.92
N VAL A 263 -10.33 -4.65 -8.64
CA VAL A 263 -10.92 -5.31 -7.48
C VAL A 263 -11.58 -4.29 -6.55
N PRO A 264 -12.62 -4.69 -5.80
CA PRO A 264 -13.24 -3.82 -4.82
C PRO A 264 -12.29 -3.56 -3.63
N PHE A 265 -12.29 -2.31 -3.17
CA PHE A 265 -11.68 -1.88 -1.93
C PHE A 265 -12.76 -1.33 -0.99
N ILE A 266 -12.50 -1.39 0.31
CA ILE A 266 -13.29 -0.70 1.32
C ILE A 266 -12.50 0.53 1.76
N LEU A 267 -13.10 1.71 1.67
CA LEU A 267 -12.53 2.96 2.15
C LEU A 267 -13.20 3.34 3.47
N LEU A 268 -12.38 3.58 4.48
CA LEU A 268 -12.80 4.07 5.78
C LEU A 268 -12.38 5.53 5.95
N GLY A 269 -13.17 6.32 6.65
CA GLY A 269 -12.78 7.64 7.14
C GLY A 269 -13.25 7.89 8.58
N GLY A 270 -12.54 8.78 9.28
CA GLY A 270 -12.87 9.19 10.65
C GLY A 270 -12.70 8.09 11.70
N PHE A 271 -11.93 7.06 11.35
CA PHE A 271 -11.54 5.98 12.24
C PHE A 271 -10.04 6.10 12.51
N ASP A 272 -9.67 6.50 13.73
CA ASP A 272 -8.27 6.65 14.14
C ASP A 272 -7.64 5.26 14.42
N LEU A 273 -7.40 4.53 13.33
CA LEU A 273 -6.86 3.18 13.35
C LEU A 273 -5.43 3.21 13.92
N ASN A 274 -5.16 2.36 14.91
CA ASN A 274 -3.87 2.25 15.56
C ASN A 274 -3.60 0.78 15.95
N GLU A 275 -2.48 0.52 16.63
CA GLU A 275 -2.05 -0.85 17.00
C GLU A 275 -3.08 -1.64 17.82
N THR A 276 -3.99 -1.00 18.58
CA THR A 276 -5.02 -1.74 19.34
C THR A 276 -6.16 -2.25 18.46
N HIS A 277 -6.24 -1.82 17.20
CA HIS A 277 -7.31 -2.16 16.26
C HIS A 277 -6.93 -3.30 15.31
N VAL A 278 -5.70 -3.78 15.36
CA VAL A 278 -5.18 -4.84 14.50
C VAL A 278 -4.90 -6.09 15.31
N VAL A 279 -4.89 -7.25 14.66
CA VAL A 279 -4.48 -8.49 15.32
C VAL A 279 -2.96 -8.62 15.38
N GLU A 280 -2.49 -9.38 16.35
CA GLU A 280 -1.14 -9.91 16.36
C GLU A 280 -1.09 -11.09 15.38
N GLU A 281 -0.12 -11.07 14.47
CA GLU A 281 0.02 -12.09 13.43
C GLU A 281 1.40 -12.71 13.57
N ASP A 282 1.45 -14.04 13.59
CA ASP A 282 2.69 -14.77 13.36
C ASP A 282 2.91 -14.84 11.84
N ILE A 283 4.08 -14.40 11.40
CA ILE A 283 4.38 -14.27 9.97
C ILE A 283 5.23 -15.45 9.56
N ASP A 284 4.66 -16.30 8.72
CA ASP A 284 5.41 -17.36 8.05
C ASP A 284 6.12 -16.80 6.80
N TYR A 285 7.42 -16.57 6.92
CA TYR A 285 8.29 -16.13 5.83
C TYR A 285 8.69 -17.28 4.89
N GLY A 286 8.27 -18.50 5.20
CA GLY A 286 8.83 -19.72 4.63
C GLY A 286 10.27 -19.94 5.10
N ASP A 287 11.00 -20.78 4.34
CA ASP A 287 12.43 -21.06 4.54
C ASP A 287 13.26 -20.45 3.40
N PRO A 288 13.48 -19.12 3.39
CA PRO A 288 14.30 -18.48 2.37
C PRO A 288 15.74 -19.00 2.46
N THR A 289 16.37 -19.25 1.31
CA THR A 289 17.74 -19.77 1.28
C THR A 289 18.80 -18.71 1.60
N ILE A 290 18.41 -17.43 1.57
CA ILE A 290 19.20 -16.29 2.01
C ILE A 290 18.29 -15.28 2.72
N THR A 291 18.73 -14.79 3.87
CA THR A 291 18.00 -13.80 4.68
C THR A 291 18.73 -12.46 4.65
N ALA A 292 18.06 -11.38 5.07
CA ALA A 292 18.67 -10.04 5.10
C ALA A 292 20.00 -9.98 5.91
N ARG A 293 20.13 -10.79 6.97
CA ARG A 293 21.35 -10.90 7.80
C ARG A 293 22.52 -11.61 7.09
N ASP A 294 22.26 -12.39 6.05
CA ASP A 294 23.29 -13.12 5.30
C ASP A 294 23.94 -12.24 4.21
N VAL A 295 23.38 -11.04 3.97
CA VAL A 295 23.87 -10.07 3.00
C VAL A 295 25.08 -9.32 3.54
N VAL A 296 26.28 -9.79 3.20
CA VAL A 296 27.57 -9.23 3.67
C VAL A 296 28.41 -8.62 2.55
N ASP A 297 28.05 -8.87 1.30
CA ASP A 297 28.76 -8.41 0.12
C ASP A 297 27.82 -8.22 -1.08
N ARG A 298 28.40 -7.90 -2.24
CA ARG A 298 27.65 -7.64 -3.47
C ARG A 298 27.02 -8.91 -4.06
N GLU A 299 27.63 -10.07 -3.84
CA GLU A 299 27.18 -11.33 -4.41
C GLU A 299 25.96 -11.84 -3.63
N SER A 300 26.08 -11.91 -2.30
CA SER A 300 24.96 -12.17 -1.39
C SER A 300 23.80 -11.17 -1.55
N LEU A 301 24.07 -9.89 -1.80
CA LEU A 301 23.02 -8.92 -2.13
C LEU A 301 22.28 -9.27 -3.42
N LYS A 302 23.00 -9.71 -4.46
CA LYS A 302 22.40 -10.10 -5.73
C LYS A 302 21.51 -11.32 -5.55
N ASP A 303 21.98 -12.31 -4.81
CA ASP A 303 21.21 -13.53 -4.53
C ASP A 303 19.95 -13.24 -3.72
N PHE A 304 20.07 -12.38 -2.70
CA PHE A 304 18.93 -11.90 -1.92
C PHE A 304 17.89 -11.19 -2.80
N VAL A 305 18.32 -10.27 -3.68
CA VAL A 305 17.41 -9.55 -4.57
C VAL A 305 16.74 -10.48 -5.59
N ILE A 306 17.46 -11.46 -6.13
CA ILE A 306 16.89 -12.44 -7.07
C ILE A 306 15.83 -13.29 -6.37
N GLN A 307 16.12 -13.81 -5.18
CA GLN A 307 15.15 -14.62 -4.44
C GLN A 307 13.93 -13.82 -3.99
N ALA A 308 14.11 -12.58 -3.53
CA ALA A 308 13.00 -11.70 -3.23
C ALA A 308 12.12 -11.43 -4.47
N GLN A 309 12.73 -11.24 -5.64
CA GLN A 309 12.01 -11.10 -6.90
C GLN A 309 11.23 -12.36 -7.25
N GLU A 310 11.84 -13.55 -7.12
CA GLU A 310 11.20 -14.84 -7.39
C GLU A 310 10.01 -15.06 -6.45
N PHE A 311 10.19 -14.81 -5.15
CA PHE A 311 9.12 -14.86 -4.15
C PHE A 311 7.94 -13.96 -4.53
N VAL A 312 8.20 -12.71 -4.93
CA VAL A 312 7.16 -11.78 -5.41
C VAL A 312 6.47 -12.30 -6.66
N ILE A 313 7.22 -12.75 -7.66
CA ILE A 313 6.66 -13.26 -8.92
C ILE A 313 5.82 -14.51 -8.67
N GLU A 314 6.27 -15.43 -7.82
CA GLU A 314 5.53 -16.64 -7.46
C GLU A 314 4.23 -16.31 -6.71
N GLY A 315 4.29 -15.41 -5.73
CA GLY A 315 3.10 -14.92 -5.04
C GLY A 315 2.07 -14.30 -6.00
N LEU A 316 2.53 -13.60 -7.04
CA LEU A 316 1.63 -12.95 -8.02
C LEU A 316 1.09 -13.91 -9.09
N LYS A 317 1.71 -15.07 -9.33
CA LYS A 317 1.25 -16.04 -10.35
C LYS A 317 -0.04 -16.77 -9.94
N GLY A 318 -0.36 -16.82 -8.65
CA GLY A 318 -1.45 -17.65 -8.13
C GLY A 318 -2.86 -17.06 -8.29
N GLY A 319 -3.01 -15.77 -8.61
CA GLY A 319 -4.31 -15.08 -8.54
C GLY A 319 -4.93 -15.06 -7.14
N ASP A 320 -4.21 -15.59 -6.15
CA ASP A 320 -4.58 -15.63 -4.74
C ASP A 320 -4.34 -14.24 -4.15
N LEU A 321 -5.43 -13.52 -3.86
CA LEU A 321 -5.37 -12.20 -3.24
C LEU A 321 -4.66 -12.26 -1.87
N SER A 322 -4.68 -13.41 -1.18
CA SER A 322 -3.95 -13.60 0.07
C SER A 322 -2.43 -13.67 -0.14
N ALA A 323 -1.96 -14.06 -1.32
CA ALA A 323 -0.53 -14.04 -1.66
C ALA A 323 -0.01 -12.60 -1.71
N PHE A 324 -0.80 -11.66 -2.24
CA PHE A 324 -0.46 -10.23 -2.22
C PHE A 324 -0.32 -9.69 -0.79
N SER A 325 -1.22 -10.11 0.08
CA SER A 325 -1.17 -9.82 1.51
C SER A 325 0.09 -10.40 2.16
N LYS A 326 0.45 -11.66 1.89
CA LYS A 326 1.68 -12.29 2.38
C LYS A 326 2.95 -11.56 1.92
N LEU A 327 3.03 -11.18 0.64
CA LEU A 327 4.16 -10.41 0.11
C LEU A 327 4.33 -9.08 0.85
N ARG A 328 3.21 -8.41 1.14
CA ARG A 328 3.22 -7.12 1.85
C ARG A 328 3.68 -7.26 3.30
N ILE A 329 3.24 -8.32 3.97
CA ILE A 329 3.63 -8.62 5.35
C ILE A 329 5.13 -8.94 5.41
N ALA A 330 5.62 -9.78 4.49
CA ALA A 330 7.04 -10.14 4.39
C ALA A 330 7.96 -8.92 4.22
N GLY A 331 7.56 -7.96 3.38
CA GLY A 331 8.31 -6.73 3.17
C GLY A 331 8.26 -5.71 4.33
N ARG A 332 7.41 -5.95 5.35
CA ARG A 332 7.25 -5.05 6.50
C ARG A 332 8.15 -5.41 7.67
N ASP A 333 8.52 -6.68 7.83
CA ASP A 333 9.38 -7.09 8.95
C ASP A 333 10.75 -6.45 8.79
N PRO A 334 11.28 -5.74 9.81
CA PRO A 334 12.63 -5.18 9.76
C PRO A 334 13.72 -6.25 9.58
N ASN A 335 13.43 -7.51 9.88
CA ASN A 335 14.29 -8.66 9.65
C ASN A 335 14.06 -9.32 8.29
N GLY A 336 12.96 -8.96 7.60
CA GLY A 336 12.53 -9.55 6.32
C GLY A 336 12.33 -11.06 6.40
N PRO A 337 12.00 -11.71 5.27
CA PRO A 337 12.45 -13.08 5.02
C PRO A 337 13.98 -13.17 5.08
#